data_AF-A0A316GV72-F1
#
_entry.id   AF-A0A316GV72-F1
#
_cell.length_a   1.000
_cell.length_b   1.000
_cell.length_c   1.000
_cell.angle_alpha   90.00
_cell.angle_beta   90.00
_cell.angle_gamma   90.00
#
_symmetry.space_group_name_H-M   'P 1'
#
loop_
_entity.id
_entity.type
_entity.pdbx_description
1 polymer ?
#
loop_
_entity_poly.entity_id
_entity_poly.type
_entity_poly.pdbx_seq_one_letter_code
_entity_poly.pdbx_strand_id
1 'polypeptide(L)'
;MTALILALQVALPLALIAWLAFLPAGSLAGRGLQAVGTGAFLFALARVASWAVPVWWLPWVYGGLWLVVVLAWVLRRPGAGAPLLPDEPKGYAGIALSAILLGLGGWYGAQALAGRSPPPVEVVDIATPFGPGRYLVASGGSTPLVNAHMRTLDPGVERYLPWRGQSYAVDFIGLGRWGLRASGWSPADPAAYAIFGAELRAPCAGTVVAAESGMPDFEVPQQDSVNRLGNHVIVRCGDAEIVLAHMRRNSVTVAPSDPVAVGDRLGEVGNSGASAEPHLHIHAQRPVAEGAPPISGEPLALRIDGRFLVRGDRL
;
A
#
# COMPACT_ATOMS: atom_id res chain seq x y z
N MET A 1 6.42 -1.05 16.31
CA MET A 1 6.22 -1.09 14.84
C MET A 1 7.33 -0.34 14.09
N THR A 2 7.58 0.94 14.39
CA THR A 2 8.57 1.78 13.69
C THR A 2 9.99 1.19 13.61
N ALA A 3 10.51 0.64 14.71
CA ALA A 3 11.85 0.03 14.72
C ALA A 3 11.97 -1.12 13.71
N LEU A 4 10.94 -1.96 13.59
CA LEU A 4 10.91 -3.06 12.61
C LEU A 4 10.87 -2.52 11.18
N ILE A 5 10.08 -1.47 10.93
CA ILE A 5 10.03 -0.80 9.62
C ILE A 5 11.41 -0.26 9.25
N LEU A 6 12.09 0.46 10.15
CA LEU A 6 13.43 0.99 9.89
C LEU A 6 14.47 -0.12 9.71
N ALA A 7 14.39 -1.19 10.48
CA ALA A 7 15.26 -2.34 10.31
C ALA A 7 15.10 -2.98 8.92
N LEU A 8 13.86 -3.23 8.49
CA LEU A 8 13.58 -3.92 7.23
C LEU A 8 13.68 -3.03 5.99
N GLN A 9 13.34 -1.75 6.10
CA GLN A 9 13.26 -0.82 4.96
C GLN A 9 14.47 0.12 4.86
N VAL A 10 15.32 0.20 5.89
CA VAL A 10 16.53 1.03 5.90
C VAL A 10 17.78 0.21 6.16
N ALA A 11 17.90 -0.40 7.34
CA ALA A 11 19.13 -1.10 7.72
C ALA A 11 19.43 -2.31 6.83
N LEU A 12 18.43 -3.15 6.56
CA LEU A 12 18.60 -4.37 5.75
C LEU A 12 18.99 -4.07 4.28
N PRO A 13 18.30 -3.18 3.53
CA PRO A 13 18.72 -2.81 2.16
C PRO A 13 20.14 -2.26 2.10
N LEU A 14 20.50 -1.37 3.02
CA LEU A 14 21.84 -0.80 3.08
C LEU A 14 22.89 -1.85 3.43
N ALA A 15 22.60 -2.77 4.35
CA ALA A 15 23.49 -3.88 4.69
C ALA A 15 23.69 -4.83 3.51
N LEU A 16 22.65 -5.15 2.75
CA LEU A 16 22.76 -5.99 1.54
C LEU A 16 23.56 -5.30 0.43
N ILE A 17 23.36 -3.99 0.24
CA ILE A 17 24.15 -3.20 -0.73
C ILE A 17 25.61 -3.10 -0.28
N ALA A 18 25.88 -2.92 1.01
CA ALA A 18 27.24 -2.90 1.56
C ALA A 18 27.91 -4.28 1.44
N TRP A 19 27.18 -5.36 1.72
CA TRP A 19 27.66 -6.72 1.51
C TRP A 19 28.02 -6.95 0.04
N LEU A 20 27.17 -6.50 -0.89
CA LEU A 20 27.48 -6.50 -2.31
C LEU A 20 28.73 -5.66 -2.59
N ALA A 21 28.83 -4.41 -2.13
CA ALA A 21 29.93 -3.51 -2.48
C ALA A 21 31.30 -3.92 -1.93
N PHE A 22 31.36 -4.36 -0.68
CA PHE A 22 32.61 -4.52 0.08
C PHE A 22 33.02 -5.97 0.32
N LEU A 23 32.09 -6.91 0.18
CA LEU A 23 32.34 -8.34 0.35
C LEU A 23 31.89 -9.13 -0.89
N PRO A 24 32.44 -8.82 -2.09
CA PRO A 24 32.17 -9.57 -3.30
C PRO A 24 32.53 -11.04 -3.13
N ALA A 25 31.70 -11.94 -3.64
CA ALA A 25 32.07 -13.34 -3.76
C ALA A 25 33.36 -13.51 -4.60
N GLY A 26 34.21 -14.48 -4.23
CA GLY A 26 35.47 -14.73 -4.94
C GLY A 26 35.27 -15.26 -6.36
N SER A 27 34.26 -16.12 -6.56
CA SER A 27 33.97 -16.83 -7.81
C SER A 27 33.01 -16.09 -8.73
N LEU A 28 33.06 -16.39 -10.04
CA LEU A 28 32.19 -15.78 -11.04
C LEU A 28 30.71 -16.10 -10.79
N ALA A 29 30.37 -17.37 -10.52
CA ALA A 29 29.01 -17.76 -10.20
C ALA A 29 28.51 -17.10 -8.91
N GLY A 30 29.39 -17.00 -7.90
CA GLY A 30 29.07 -16.31 -6.65
C GLY A 30 28.74 -14.83 -6.86
N ARG A 31 29.56 -14.09 -7.63
CA ARG A 31 29.31 -12.66 -7.87
C ARG A 31 28.02 -12.43 -8.66
N GLY A 32 27.79 -13.24 -9.70
CA GLY A 32 26.57 -13.18 -10.49
C GLY A 32 25.34 -13.42 -9.63
N LEU A 33 25.36 -14.49 -8.83
CA LEU A 33 24.24 -14.83 -7.96
C LEU A 33 24.03 -13.80 -6.84
N GLN A 34 25.10 -13.27 -6.25
CA GLN A 34 25.03 -12.21 -5.25
C GLN A 34 24.37 -10.95 -5.82
N ALA A 35 24.79 -10.50 -7.00
CA ALA A 35 24.20 -9.35 -7.67
C ALA A 35 22.72 -9.55 -7.97
N VAL A 36 22.37 -10.69 -8.60
CA VAL A 36 20.98 -10.99 -9.00
C VAL A 36 20.10 -11.25 -7.78
N GLY A 37 20.58 -11.98 -6.78
CA GLY A 37 19.85 -12.27 -5.54
C GLY A 37 19.57 -11.02 -4.72
N THR A 38 20.57 -10.16 -4.50
CA THR A 38 20.37 -8.86 -3.85
C THR A 38 19.41 -7.99 -4.65
N GLY A 39 19.56 -7.91 -5.97
CA GLY A 39 18.68 -7.11 -6.84
C GLY A 39 17.22 -7.59 -6.80
N ALA A 40 17.00 -8.90 -6.89
CA ALA A 40 15.67 -9.51 -6.81
C ALA A 40 15.01 -9.26 -5.44
N PHE A 41 15.76 -9.38 -4.35
CA PHE A 41 15.25 -9.10 -3.01
C PHE A 41 14.89 -7.61 -2.83
N LEU A 42 15.78 -6.69 -3.24
CA LEU A 42 15.51 -5.25 -3.19
C LEU A 42 14.30 -4.87 -4.02
N PHE A 43 14.15 -5.46 -5.21
CA PHE A 43 12.96 -5.30 -6.05
C PHE A 43 11.70 -5.78 -5.34
N ALA A 44 11.70 -6.98 -4.76
CA ALA A 44 10.54 -7.52 -4.06
C ALA A 44 10.16 -6.64 -2.87
N LEU A 45 11.14 -6.24 -2.04
CA LEU A 45 10.91 -5.33 -0.92
C LEU A 45 10.31 -4.01 -1.40
N ALA A 46 10.81 -3.45 -2.51
CA ALA A 46 10.29 -2.22 -3.11
C ALA A 46 8.80 -2.34 -3.49
N ARG A 47 8.33 -3.52 -3.93
CA ARG A 47 6.94 -3.75 -4.34
C ARG A 47 6.01 -4.18 -3.22
N VAL A 48 6.53 -4.82 -2.18
CA VAL A 48 5.72 -5.38 -1.08
C VAL A 48 5.55 -4.39 0.07
N ALA A 49 6.61 -3.67 0.43
CA ALA A 49 6.61 -2.79 1.59
C ALA A 49 5.80 -1.51 1.32
N SER A 50 5.20 -0.96 2.39
CA SER A 50 4.69 0.41 2.38
C SER A 50 5.84 1.36 2.66
N TRP A 51 6.17 2.22 1.69
CA TRP A 51 7.25 3.22 1.77
C TRP A 51 6.79 4.56 2.32
N ALA A 52 5.70 4.52 3.09
CA ALA A 52 5.06 5.66 3.71
C ALA A 52 5.87 6.27 4.86
N VAL A 53 6.54 5.42 5.64
CA VAL A 53 7.26 5.82 6.87
C VAL A 53 8.66 6.34 6.57
N PRO A 54 9.57 5.63 5.87
CA PRO A 54 10.88 6.19 5.52
C PRO A 54 10.73 7.33 4.53
N VAL A 55 10.36 7.01 3.28
CA VAL A 55 9.95 7.94 2.21
C VAL A 55 9.73 7.14 0.92
N TRP A 56 8.77 7.54 0.10
CA TRP A 56 8.35 6.78 -1.09
C TRP A 56 9.45 6.60 -2.15
N TRP A 57 10.43 7.52 -2.22
CA TRP A 57 11.47 7.49 -3.24
C TRP A 57 12.71 6.64 -2.85
N LEU A 58 12.79 6.19 -1.61
CA LEU A 58 13.95 5.46 -1.09
C LEU A 58 14.29 4.16 -1.87
N PRO A 59 13.33 3.37 -2.37
CA PRO A 59 13.62 2.19 -3.18
C PRO A 59 14.41 2.49 -4.46
N TRP A 60 14.19 3.66 -5.06
CA TRP A 60 14.92 4.08 -6.25
C TRP A 60 16.38 4.37 -5.94
N VAL A 61 16.67 4.91 -4.75
CA VAL A 61 18.04 5.10 -4.26
C VAL A 61 18.72 3.75 -4.09
N TYR A 62 18.05 2.76 -3.49
CA TYR A 62 18.61 1.41 -3.36
C TYR A 62 18.89 0.75 -4.71
N GLY A 63 17.95 0.87 -5.66
CA GLY A 63 18.15 0.38 -7.03
C GLY A 63 19.33 1.05 -7.72
N GLY A 64 19.49 2.37 -7.57
CA GLY A 64 20.62 3.13 -8.10
C GLY A 64 21.95 2.72 -7.49
N LEU A 65 22.03 2.59 -6.16
CA LEU A 65 23.25 2.13 -5.47
C LEU A 65 23.63 0.71 -5.87
N TRP A 66 22.65 -0.20 -5.93
CA TRP A 66 22.85 -1.56 -6.43
C TRP A 66 23.41 -1.55 -7.86
N LEU A 67 22.82 -0.75 -8.76
CA LEU A 67 23.25 -0.66 -10.15
C LEU A 67 24.69 -0.14 -10.26
N VAL A 68 25.04 0.89 -9.49
CA VAL A 68 26.40 1.45 -9.47
C VAL A 68 27.43 0.39 -9.06
N VAL A 69 27.14 -0.40 -8.02
CA VAL A 69 28.04 -1.47 -7.57
C VAL A 69 28.20 -2.55 -8.64
N VAL A 70 27.10 -3.01 -9.24
CA VAL A 70 27.13 -4.03 -10.30
C VAL A 70 27.88 -3.53 -11.54
N LEU A 71 27.65 -2.29 -11.97
CA LEU A 71 28.36 -1.71 -13.11
C LEU A 71 29.86 -1.56 -12.82
N ALA A 72 30.24 -1.15 -11.60
CA ALA A 72 31.65 -1.06 -11.21
C ALA A 72 32.37 -2.41 -11.32
N TRP A 73 31.69 -3.53 -11.02
CA TRP A 73 32.25 -4.87 -11.17
C TRP A 73 32.43 -5.27 -12.63
N VAL A 74 31.41 -5.02 -13.47
CA VAL A 74 31.46 -5.32 -14.90
C VAL A 74 32.60 -4.55 -15.57
N LEU A 75 32.76 -3.27 -15.21
CA LEU A 75 33.80 -2.40 -15.77
C LEU A 75 35.21 -2.76 -15.31
N ARG A 76 35.38 -3.24 -14.07
CA ARG A 76 36.70 -3.60 -13.54
C ARG A 76 37.32 -4.84 -14.20
N ARG A 77 36.54 -5.62 -14.96
CA ARG A 77 36.84 -6.95 -15.55
C ARG A 77 37.44 -7.91 -14.52
N PRO A 78 36.86 -9.11 -14.30
CA PRO A 78 37.52 -10.08 -13.42
C PRO A 78 38.94 -10.34 -13.95
N GLY A 79 39.94 -10.30 -13.06
CA GLY A 79 41.31 -10.65 -13.40
C GLY A 79 41.35 -12.03 -14.07
N ALA A 80 42.21 -12.21 -15.07
CA ALA A 80 42.39 -13.49 -15.73
C ALA A 80 42.64 -14.58 -14.66
N GLY A 81 41.74 -15.57 -14.56
CA GLY A 81 41.86 -16.68 -13.61
C GLY A 81 40.86 -16.71 -12.43
N ALA A 82 39.80 -15.88 -12.41
CA ALA A 82 38.76 -16.03 -11.39
C ALA A 82 38.05 -17.40 -11.51
N PRO A 83 37.94 -18.20 -10.45
CA PRO A 83 37.33 -19.52 -10.53
C PRO A 83 35.82 -19.41 -10.78
N LEU A 84 35.26 -20.38 -11.50
CA LEU A 84 33.82 -20.40 -11.79
C LEU A 84 33.01 -20.62 -10.51
N LEU A 85 33.46 -21.54 -9.65
CA LEU A 85 32.86 -21.91 -8.37
C LEU A 85 33.81 -21.56 -7.22
N PRO A 86 33.33 -21.49 -5.95
CA PRO A 86 34.20 -21.26 -4.82
C PRO A 86 35.11 -22.46 -4.53
N ASP A 87 36.37 -22.18 -4.21
CA ASP A 87 37.34 -23.21 -3.78
C ASP A 87 37.25 -23.51 -2.27
N GLU A 88 36.64 -22.61 -1.50
CA GLU A 88 36.50 -22.73 -0.04
C GLU A 88 35.03 -22.88 0.40
N PRO A 89 34.75 -23.65 1.48
CA PRO A 89 33.39 -23.82 2.03
C PRO A 89 32.67 -22.50 2.34
N LYS A 90 33.39 -21.48 2.82
CA LYS A 90 32.81 -20.17 3.14
C LYS A 90 32.19 -19.48 1.91
N GLY A 91 32.69 -19.73 0.71
CA GLY A 91 32.14 -19.17 -0.53
C GLY A 91 30.79 -19.79 -0.89
N TYR A 92 30.56 -21.05 -0.53
CA TYR A 92 29.26 -21.71 -0.71
C TYR A 92 28.18 -21.13 0.22
N ALA A 93 28.54 -20.66 1.42
CA ALA A 93 27.59 -19.95 2.29
C ALA A 93 27.07 -18.66 1.64
N GLY A 94 27.95 -17.90 0.97
CA GLY A 94 27.54 -16.70 0.21
C GLY A 94 26.64 -17.02 -0.98
N ILE A 95 26.92 -18.12 -1.69
CA ILE A 95 26.05 -18.63 -2.77
C ILE A 95 24.68 -19.03 -2.20
N ALA A 96 24.64 -19.78 -1.10
CA ALA A 96 23.40 -20.22 -0.47
C ALA A 96 22.54 -19.03 -0.03
N LEU A 97 23.14 -18.02 0.63
CA LEU A 97 22.43 -16.80 0.99
C LEU A 97 21.90 -16.07 -0.25
N SER A 98 22.71 -15.94 -1.30
CA SER A 98 22.29 -15.30 -2.56
C SER A 98 21.14 -16.04 -3.24
N ALA A 99 21.16 -17.38 -3.21
CA ALA A 99 20.07 -18.22 -3.72
C ALA A 99 18.79 -18.05 -2.90
N ILE A 100 18.89 -17.95 -1.57
CA ILE A 100 17.75 -17.65 -0.69
C ILE A 100 17.17 -16.28 -1.02
N LEU A 101 18.01 -15.24 -1.16
CA LEU A 101 17.56 -13.90 -1.54
C LEU A 101 16.89 -13.89 -2.91
N LEU A 102 17.44 -14.62 -3.88
CA LEU A 102 16.83 -14.78 -5.21
C LEU A 102 15.48 -15.50 -5.13
N GLY A 103 15.38 -16.59 -4.37
CA GLY A 103 14.14 -17.33 -4.19
C GLY A 103 13.04 -16.51 -3.52
N LEU A 104 13.38 -15.85 -2.40
CA LEU A 104 12.46 -14.95 -1.69
C LEU A 104 12.07 -13.76 -2.56
N GLY A 105 13.05 -13.13 -3.21
CA GLY A 105 12.84 -11.98 -4.10
C GLY A 105 11.97 -12.34 -5.32
N GLY A 106 12.25 -13.46 -5.96
CA GLY A 106 11.46 -13.98 -7.07
C GLY A 106 10.02 -14.29 -6.65
N TRP A 107 9.84 -15.02 -5.55
CA TRP A 107 8.51 -15.42 -5.06
C TRP A 107 7.65 -14.22 -4.63
N TYR A 108 8.17 -13.36 -3.75
CA TYR A 108 7.43 -12.18 -3.29
C TYR A 108 7.28 -11.13 -4.39
N GLY A 109 8.28 -10.97 -5.25
CA GLY A 109 8.22 -10.08 -6.41
C GLY A 109 7.14 -10.52 -7.40
N ALA A 110 7.04 -11.81 -7.71
CA ALA A 110 6.01 -12.35 -8.57
C ALA A 110 4.60 -12.14 -7.99
N GLN A 111 4.40 -12.41 -6.69
CA GLN A 111 3.11 -12.16 -6.04
C GLN A 111 2.71 -10.67 -6.01
N ALA A 112 3.68 -9.78 -5.80
CA ALA A 112 3.43 -8.34 -5.84
C ALA A 112 3.09 -7.85 -7.26
N LEU A 113 3.74 -8.41 -8.29
CA LEU A 113 3.41 -8.13 -9.69
C LEU A 113 2.05 -8.69 -10.10
N ALA A 114 1.70 -9.91 -9.67
CA ALA A 114 0.39 -10.49 -9.90
C ALA A 114 -0.73 -9.62 -9.29
N GLY A 115 -0.47 -9.01 -8.13
CA GLY A 115 -1.38 -8.06 -7.47
C GLY A 115 -1.69 -6.79 -8.27
N ARG A 116 -0.97 -6.52 -9.38
CA ARG A 116 -1.22 -5.39 -10.29
C ARG A 116 -2.25 -5.69 -11.37
N SER A 117 -2.64 -6.94 -11.53
CA SER A 117 -3.73 -7.30 -12.42
C SER A 117 -5.06 -7.17 -11.68
N PRO A 118 -6.11 -6.60 -12.31
CA PRO A 118 -7.44 -6.59 -11.73
C PRO A 118 -7.91 -8.02 -11.37
N PRO A 119 -8.60 -8.20 -10.23
CA PRO A 119 -9.19 -9.49 -9.86
C PRO A 119 -10.33 -9.89 -10.82
N PRO A 120 -10.73 -11.17 -10.84
CA PRO A 120 -11.82 -11.66 -11.69
C PRO A 120 -13.20 -11.36 -11.08
N VAL A 121 -13.41 -10.12 -10.64
CA VAL A 121 -14.71 -9.59 -10.22
C VAL A 121 -15.04 -8.37 -11.07
N GLU A 122 -16.28 -7.89 -11.01
CA GLU A 122 -16.64 -6.64 -11.67
C GLU A 122 -15.79 -5.48 -11.15
N VAL A 123 -15.37 -4.62 -12.07
CA VAL A 123 -14.49 -3.47 -11.80
C VAL A 123 -15.27 -2.20 -12.09
N VAL A 124 -15.48 -1.40 -11.05
CA VAL A 124 -16.12 -0.09 -11.15
C VAL A 124 -15.04 0.96 -11.37
N ASP A 125 -15.15 1.73 -12.45
CA ASP A 125 -14.26 2.87 -12.71
C ASP A 125 -14.89 4.14 -12.14
N ILE A 126 -14.14 4.83 -11.30
CA ILE A 126 -14.58 6.04 -10.61
C ILE A 126 -13.63 7.20 -10.91
N ALA A 127 -14.13 8.44 -10.80
CA ALA A 127 -13.28 9.62 -10.80
C ALA A 127 -12.44 9.69 -9.52
N THR A 128 -11.35 10.46 -9.55
CA THR A 128 -10.56 10.74 -8.34
C THR A 128 -11.45 11.25 -7.19
N PRO A 129 -11.39 10.63 -5.98
CA PRO A 129 -12.16 11.06 -4.82
C PRO A 129 -11.49 12.24 -4.08
N PHE A 130 -10.39 12.79 -4.61
CA PHE A 130 -9.58 13.80 -3.93
C PHE A 130 -9.70 15.18 -4.56
N GLY A 131 -9.58 16.21 -3.72
CA GLY A 131 -9.12 17.53 -4.16
C GLY A 131 -7.62 17.55 -4.54
N PRO A 132 -7.04 18.75 -4.76
CA PRO A 132 -5.62 18.88 -5.06
C PRO A 132 -4.74 18.29 -3.93
N GLY A 133 -3.76 17.47 -4.29
CA GLY A 133 -2.87 16.85 -3.32
C GLY A 133 -1.87 15.90 -3.96
N ARG A 134 -1.14 15.17 -3.12
CA ARG A 134 -0.27 14.05 -3.53
C ARG A 134 -0.53 12.89 -2.60
N TYR A 135 -0.87 11.76 -3.17
CA TYR A 135 -1.33 10.60 -2.41
C TYR A 135 -0.51 9.36 -2.75
N LEU A 136 -0.38 8.47 -1.77
CA LEU A 136 0.27 7.17 -1.90
C LEU A 136 -0.72 6.09 -1.50
N VAL A 137 -0.79 5.04 -2.31
CA VAL A 137 -1.56 3.84 -1.96
C VAL A 137 -0.81 3.05 -0.89
N ALA A 138 -1.38 2.96 0.31
CA ALA A 138 -0.84 2.17 1.42
C ALA A 138 -1.29 0.70 1.33
N SER A 139 -2.54 0.47 0.94
CA SER A 139 -3.12 -0.85 0.66
C SER A 139 -3.85 -0.79 -0.67
N GLY A 140 -3.61 -1.76 -1.56
CA GLY A 140 -4.28 -1.82 -2.85
C GLY A 140 -3.69 -2.93 -3.71
N GLY A 141 -4.46 -3.34 -4.74
CA GLY A 141 -4.13 -4.49 -5.57
C GLY A 141 -4.90 -5.76 -5.18
N SER A 142 -4.69 -6.81 -5.96
CA SER A 142 -5.49 -8.04 -5.95
C SER A 142 -4.86 -9.23 -5.24
N THR A 143 -3.76 -9.04 -4.50
CA THR A 143 -3.15 -10.09 -3.68
C THR A 143 -3.06 -9.70 -2.21
N PRO A 144 -3.22 -10.66 -1.28
CA PRO A 144 -3.12 -10.40 0.18
C PRO A 144 -1.76 -9.84 0.63
N LEU A 145 -0.72 -10.01 -0.19
CA LEU A 145 0.63 -9.51 0.09
C LEU A 145 0.70 -7.98 0.04
N VAL A 146 0.01 -7.36 -0.92
CA VAL A 146 0.02 -5.90 -1.16
C VAL A 146 -1.27 -5.22 -0.69
N ASN A 147 -2.34 -5.97 -0.46
CA ASN A 147 -3.60 -5.46 0.03
C ASN A 147 -4.10 -6.25 1.24
N ALA A 148 -4.13 -5.59 2.41
CA ALA A 148 -4.55 -6.22 3.67
C ALA A 148 -6.05 -6.58 3.68
N HIS A 149 -6.86 -5.85 2.92
CA HIS A 149 -8.31 -6.03 2.85
C HIS A 149 -8.74 -7.30 2.14
N MET A 150 -7.84 -7.91 1.34
CA MET A 150 -8.10 -9.21 0.71
C MET A 150 -8.43 -10.33 1.70
N ARG A 151 -8.05 -10.17 2.98
CA ARG A 151 -8.37 -11.14 4.04
C ARG A 151 -9.87 -11.29 4.27
N THR A 152 -10.67 -10.26 3.98
CA THR A 152 -12.13 -10.31 4.19
C THR A 152 -12.88 -11.11 3.14
N LEU A 153 -12.20 -11.56 2.07
CA LEU A 153 -12.78 -12.46 1.06
C LEU A 153 -12.98 -13.88 1.56
N ASP A 154 -12.20 -14.31 2.56
CA ASP A 154 -12.22 -15.68 3.06
C ASP A 154 -13.59 -16.02 3.67
N PRO A 155 -14.41 -16.85 3.01
CA PRO A 155 -15.74 -17.20 3.52
C PRO A 155 -15.67 -18.16 4.71
N GLY A 156 -14.52 -18.81 4.96
CA GLY A 156 -14.33 -19.73 6.08
C GLY A 156 -14.16 -19.03 7.43
N VAL A 157 -14.07 -17.69 7.44
CA VAL A 157 -13.89 -16.90 8.66
C VAL A 157 -15.12 -16.03 8.88
N GLU A 158 -16.10 -16.55 9.63
CA GLU A 158 -17.42 -15.91 9.86
C GLU A 158 -17.33 -14.45 10.31
N ARG A 159 -16.32 -14.10 11.10
CA ARG A 159 -16.12 -12.73 11.59
C ARG A 159 -16.00 -11.71 10.44
N TYR A 160 -15.59 -12.11 9.24
CA TYR A 160 -15.43 -11.20 8.11
C TYR A 160 -16.71 -10.92 7.33
N LEU A 161 -17.75 -11.73 7.48
CA LEU A 161 -19.01 -11.61 6.74
C LEU A 161 -19.66 -10.22 6.88
N PRO A 162 -19.73 -9.59 8.07
CA PRO A 162 -20.37 -8.28 8.22
C PRO A 162 -19.65 -7.14 7.51
N TRP A 163 -18.41 -7.35 7.05
CA TRP A 163 -17.60 -6.31 6.42
C TRP A 163 -16.83 -6.82 5.19
N ARG A 164 -17.36 -7.86 4.55
CA ARG A 164 -16.81 -8.50 3.35
C ARG A 164 -16.74 -7.54 2.16
N GLY A 165 -17.63 -6.56 2.08
CA GLY A 165 -17.69 -5.57 1.00
C GLY A 165 -16.43 -4.74 0.89
N GLN A 166 -15.68 -4.56 1.98
CA GLN A 166 -14.39 -3.85 1.95
C GLN A 166 -13.27 -4.64 1.24
N SER A 167 -13.52 -5.87 0.80
CA SER A 167 -12.52 -6.60 0.04
C SER A 167 -12.15 -5.80 -1.22
N TYR A 168 -10.87 -5.81 -1.59
CA TYR A 168 -10.31 -4.95 -2.65
C TYR A 168 -10.33 -3.44 -2.34
N ALA A 169 -10.62 -3.03 -1.10
CA ALA A 169 -10.47 -1.64 -0.69
C ALA A 169 -9.06 -1.11 -0.97
N VAL A 170 -9.00 0.21 -1.16
CA VAL A 170 -7.78 0.96 -1.38
C VAL A 170 -7.63 1.98 -0.25
N ASP A 171 -6.48 1.92 0.42
CA ASP A 171 -6.12 2.89 1.46
C ASP A 171 -5.16 3.91 0.88
N PHE A 172 -5.47 5.19 1.05
CA PHE A 172 -4.62 6.29 0.62
C PHE A 172 -4.10 7.09 1.80
N ILE A 173 -2.81 7.38 1.76
CA ILE A 173 -2.18 8.36 2.64
C ILE A 173 -1.71 9.57 1.82
N GLY A 174 -1.47 10.68 2.49
CA GLY A 174 -1.03 11.93 1.89
C GLY A 174 0.47 12.09 2.00
N LEU A 175 1.05 12.85 1.07
CA LEU A 175 2.49 13.12 1.03
C LEU A 175 2.78 14.62 1.15
N GLY A 176 3.47 15.00 2.23
CA GLY A 176 4.00 16.34 2.42
C GLY A 176 5.12 16.67 1.43
N ARG A 177 5.57 17.94 1.35
CA ARG A 177 6.49 18.45 0.30
C ARG A 177 7.67 17.54 -0.04
N TRP A 178 8.27 16.91 0.98
CA TRP A 178 9.43 16.04 0.89
C TRP A 178 9.13 14.55 0.64
N GLY A 179 7.86 14.19 0.47
CA GLY A 179 7.41 12.80 0.29
C GLY A 179 7.18 12.05 1.60
N LEU A 180 7.17 12.73 2.74
CA LEU A 180 6.89 12.14 4.06
C LEU A 180 5.38 12.15 4.32
N ARG A 181 4.86 11.09 4.97
CA ARG A 181 3.45 10.99 5.31
C ARG A 181 3.02 11.89 6.48
N ALA A 182 3.97 12.24 7.35
CA ALA A 182 3.72 12.98 8.58
C ALA A 182 4.95 13.76 9.05
N SER A 183 4.73 14.69 9.98
CA SER A 183 5.79 15.39 10.71
C SER A 183 6.34 14.48 11.81
N GLY A 184 7.29 13.63 11.45
CA GLY A 184 7.86 12.60 12.32
C GLY A 184 7.41 11.18 11.94
N TRP A 185 7.84 10.19 12.72
CA TRP A 185 7.63 8.77 12.38
C TRP A 185 6.24 8.24 12.74
N SER A 186 5.69 8.69 13.86
CA SER A 186 4.38 8.25 14.39
C SER A 186 3.84 9.29 15.38
N PRO A 187 3.59 10.53 14.95
CA PRO A 187 3.01 11.54 15.84
C PRO A 187 1.62 11.08 16.31
N ALA A 188 1.27 11.42 17.56
CA ALA A 188 -0.03 11.09 18.14
C ALA A 188 -1.15 11.98 17.59
N ASP A 189 -0.84 13.26 17.32
CA ASP A 189 -1.79 14.20 16.73
C ASP A 189 -2.09 13.85 15.26
N PRO A 190 -3.36 13.54 14.90
CA PRO A 190 -3.78 13.31 13.52
C PRO A 190 -3.42 14.46 12.56
N ALA A 191 -3.46 15.71 13.04
CA ALA A 191 -3.15 16.88 12.21
C ALA A 191 -1.68 16.94 11.75
N ALA A 192 -0.79 16.15 12.37
CA ALA A 192 0.59 16.03 11.93
C ALA A 192 0.77 15.16 10.67
N TYR A 193 -0.29 14.48 10.20
CA TYR A 193 -0.28 13.66 8.98
C TYR A 193 -0.74 14.47 7.78
N ALA A 194 -0.03 14.33 6.66
CA ALA A 194 -0.24 15.17 5.47
C ALA A 194 -1.61 14.99 4.80
N ILE A 195 -2.34 13.92 5.10
CA ILE A 195 -3.69 13.69 4.56
C ILE A 195 -4.80 14.22 5.45
N PHE A 196 -4.54 14.46 6.74
CA PHE A 196 -5.61 14.89 7.63
C PHE A 196 -6.16 16.25 7.19
N GLY A 197 -7.48 16.34 6.99
CA GLY A 197 -8.14 17.52 6.41
C GLY A 197 -8.07 17.62 4.87
N ALA A 198 -7.54 16.61 4.17
CA ALA A 198 -7.58 16.59 2.71
C ALA A 198 -9.03 16.51 2.21
N GLU A 199 -9.38 17.33 1.21
CA GLU A 199 -10.73 17.37 0.65
C GLU A 199 -11.10 16.05 -0.05
N LEU A 200 -12.30 15.57 0.23
CA LEU A 200 -12.93 14.44 -0.42
C LEU A 200 -14.08 14.89 -1.32
N ARG A 201 -14.12 14.31 -2.52
CA ARG A 201 -15.07 14.62 -3.59
C ARG A 201 -15.84 13.38 -4.02
N ALA A 202 -17.04 13.58 -4.54
CA ALA A 202 -17.90 12.54 -5.06
C ALA A 202 -17.22 11.86 -6.26
N PRO A 203 -16.90 10.56 -6.17
CA PRO A 203 -16.13 9.87 -7.20
C PRO A 203 -17.02 9.42 -8.38
N CYS A 204 -18.33 9.60 -8.28
CA CYS A 204 -19.32 9.29 -9.29
C CYS A 204 -20.51 10.26 -9.17
N ALA A 205 -21.35 10.33 -10.20
CA ALA A 205 -22.69 10.89 -10.04
C ALA A 205 -23.63 9.84 -9.44
N GLY A 206 -24.50 10.23 -8.51
CA GLY A 206 -25.30 9.27 -7.77
C GLY A 206 -26.15 9.87 -6.66
N THR A 207 -26.54 9.01 -5.72
CA THR A 207 -27.31 9.40 -4.54
C THR A 207 -26.62 8.92 -3.28
N VAL A 208 -26.56 9.76 -2.26
CA VAL A 208 -25.99 9.39 -0.96
C VAL A 208 -26.93 8.39 -0.27
N VAL A 209 -26.40 7.23 0.09
CA VAL A 209 -27.12 6.16 0.79
C VAL A 209 -27.01 6.34 2.30
N ALA A 210 -25.82 6.66 2.78
CA ALA A 210 -25.54 6.88 4.19
C ALA A 210 -24.49 7.98 4.34
N ALA A 211 -24.62 8.77 5.41
CA ALA A 211 -23.67 9.79 5.80
C ALA A 211 -23.60 9.86 7.33
N GLU A 212 -22.39 9.76 7.89
CA GLU A 212 -22.11 9.91 9.32
C GLU A 212 -20.95 10.88 9.51
N SER A 213 -21.07 11.80 10.48
CA SER A 213 -20.12 12.89 10.65
C SER A 213 -19.80 13.23 12.11
N GLY A 214 -20.51 12.69 13.09
CA GLY A 214 -20.42 13.12 14.49
C GLY A 214 -19.28 12.47 15.30
N MET A 215 -18.72 11.36 14.81
CA MET A 215 -17.74 10.54 15.54
C MET A 215 -16.41 11.27 15.70
N PRO A 216 -15.72 11.13 16.85
CA PRO A 216 -14.43 11.77 17.08
C PRO A 216 -13.33 11.18 16.17
N ASP A 217 -12.40 12.03 15.78
CA ASP A 217 -11.09 11.60 15.31
C ASP A 217 -10.25 11.17 16.52
N PHE A 218 -9.61 10.00 16.45
CA PHE A 218 -8.80 9.47 17.54
C PHE A 218 -7.33 9.88 17.39
N GLU A 219 -6.63 10.05 18.51
CA GLU A 219 -5.16 10.16 18.50
C GLU A 219 -4.53 8.87 17.98
N VAL A 220 -3.46 8.96 17.22
CA VAL A 220 -2.73 7.80 16.70
C VAL A 220 -1.98 7.09 17.85
N PRO A 221 -2.10 5.75 18.02
CA PRO A 221 -2.77 4.77 17.16
C PRO A 221 -4.13 4.26 17.71
N GLN A 222 -4.79 5.04 18.56
CA GLN A 222 -6.11 4.71 19.09
C GLN A 222 -7.14 4.65 17.95
N GLN A 223 -8.12 3.76 18.08
CA GLN A 223 -9.13 3.51 17.07
C GLN A 223 -10.39 2.93 17.70
N ASP A 224 -11.52 3.02 17.01
CA ASP A 224 -12.77 2.36 17.38
C ASP A 224 -13.02 1.15 16.47
N SER A 225 -12.75 -0.05 16.99
CA SER A 225 -12.95 -1.30 16.26
C SER A 225 -14.41 -1.76 16.19
N VAL A 226 -15.31 -1.13 16.97
CA VAL A 226 -16.75 -1.40 16.94
C VAL A 226 -17.37 -0.59 15.80
N ASN A 227 -17.18 0.74 15.81
CA ASN A 227 -17.64 1.63 14.73
C ASN A 227 -16.60 1.70 13.61
N ARG A 228 -16.42 0.58 12.90
CA ARG A 228 -15.27 0.38 11.98
C ARG A 228 -15.11 1.47 10.93
N LEU A 229 -16.19 1.94 10.32
CA LEU A 229 -16.12 2.99 9.29
C LEU A 229 -15.78 4.38 9.85
N GLY A 230 -16.13 4.64 11.12
CA GLY A 230 -16.13 6.00 11.65
C GLY A 230 -17.13 6.88 10.90
N ASN A 231 -16.78 8.15 10.75
CA ASN A 231 -17.48 9.06 9.85
C ASN A 231 -17.24 8.60 8.41
N HIS A 232 -18.31 8.57 7.61
CA HIS A 232 -18.26 8.00 6.28
C HIS A 232 -19.37 8.55 5.39
N VAL A 233 -19.21 8.38 4.09
CA VAL A 233 -20.24 8.59 3.07
C VAL A 233 -20.31 7.35 2.18
N ILE A 234 -21.51 6.85 1.94
CA ILE A 234 -21.78 5.80 0.95
C ILE A 234 -22.56 6.43 -0.19
N VAL A 235 -22.03 6.37 -1.41
CA VAL A 235 -22.68 6.90 -2.62
C VAL A 235 -23.10 5.73 -3.52
N ARG A 236 -24.36 5.72 -3.94
CA ARG A 236 -24.85 4.78 -4.95
C ARG A 236 -24.51 5.30 -6.35
N CYS A 237 -23.60 4.59 -7.01
CA CYS A 237 -23.08 4.85 -8.35
C CYS A 237 -23.62 3.78 -9.32
N GLY A 238 -24.84 3.96 -9.82
CA GLY A 238 -25.53 2.91 -10.58
C GLY A 238 -25.78 1.66 -9.71
N ASP A 239 -25.27 0.51 -10.15
CA ASP A 239 -25.42 -0.79 -9.47
C ASP A 239 -24.33 -1.08 -8.42
N ALA A 240 -23.50 -0.08 -8.08
CA ALA A 240 -22.46 -0.17 -7.07
C ALA A 240 -22.66 0.88 -5.97
N GLU A 241 -22.20 0.56 -4.77
CA GLU A 241 -22.04 1.51 -3.67
C GLU A 241 -20.56 1.76 -3.43
N ILE A 242 -20.18 3.04 -3.44
CA ILE A 242 -18.82 3.50 -3.16
C ILE A 242 -18.78 4.05 -1.74
N VAL A 243 -17.97 3.43 -0.90
CA VAL A 243 -17.86 3.76 0.52
C VAL A 243 -16.56 4.52 0.74
N LEU A 244 -16.66 5.74 1.28
CA LEU A 244 -15.53 6.54 1.75
C LEU A 244 -15.59 6.62 3.27
N ALA A 245 -14.55 6.18 3.96
CA ALA A 245 -14.55 6.02 5.42
C ALA A 245 -13.43 6.82 6.11
N HIS A 246 -13.44 6.79 7.44
CA HIS A 246 -12.49 7.46 8.32
C HIS A 246 -12.45 8.99 8.13
N MET A 247 -13.59 9.59 7.77
CA MET A 247 -13.70 11.02 7.51
C MET A 247 -13.53 11.85 8.80
N ARG A 248 -13.15 13.11 8.65
CA ARG A 248 -12.94 14.02 9.77
C ARG A 248 -14.25 14.35 10.44
N ARG A 249 -14.23 14.44 11.77
CA ARG A 249 -15.38 14.88 12.58
C ARG A 249 -15.94 16.19 12.02
N ASN A 250 -17.26 16.23 11.92
CA ASN A 250 -18.07 17.38 11.48
C ASN A 250 -17.64 17.95 10.10
N SER A 251 -17.05 17.13 9.22
CA SER A 251 -16.61 17.59 7.90
C SER A 251 -17.55 17.19 6.76
N VAL A 252 -18.42 16.19 6.96
CA VAL A 252 -19.32 15.69 5.91
C VAL A 252 -20.34 16.77 5.56
N THR A 253 -20.52 17.02 4.26
CA THR A 253 -21.37 18.11 3.74
C THR A 253 -22.65 17.64 3.05
N VAL A 254 -22.95 16.34 3.11
CA VAL A 254 -24.10 15.73 2.47
C VAL A 254 -24.91 14.91 3.47
N ALA A 255 -26.18 14.67 3.16
CA ALA A 255 -27.10 13.85 3.92
C ALA A 255 -27.62 12.67 3.08
N PRO A 256 -28.17 11.62 3.71
CA PRO A 256 -28.83 10.54 2.98
C PRO A 256 -29.93 11.08 2.05
N SER A 257 -30.03 10.49 0.86
CA SER A 257 -30.90 10.88 -0.26
C SER A 257 -30.45 12.11 -1.06
N ASP A 258 -29.38 12.80 -0.68
CA ASP A 258 -28.87 13.90 -1.50
C ASP A 258 -28.34 13.40 -2.85
N PRO A 259 -28.70 14.05 -3.98
CA PRO A 259 -28.04 13.82 -5.25
C PRO A 259 -26.65 14.45 -5.24
N VAL A 260 -25.67 13.76 -5.84
CA VAL A 260 -24.31 14.28 -6.02
C VAL A 260 -23.87 14.11 -7.47
N ALA A 261 -23.15 15.09 -8.00
CA ALA A 261 -22.43 15.01 -9.25
C ALA A 261 -20.95 14.67 -9.00
N VAL A 262 -20.28 14.14 -10.02
CA VAL A 262 -18.82 13.89 -9.96
C VAL A 262 -18.09 15.18 -9.58
N GLY A 263 -17.25 15.10 -8.55
CA GLY A 263 -16.45 16.23 -8.08
C GLY A 263 -17.09 17.09 -6.99
N ASP A 264 -18.37 16.87 -6.65
CA ASP A 264 -19.04 17.55 -5.55
C ASP A 264 -18.33 17.28 -4.22
N ARG A 265 -18.27 18.27 -3.34
CA ARG A 265 -17.59 18.14 -2.05
C ARG A 265 -18.39 17.22 -1.13
N LEU A 266 -17.73 16.18 -0.59
CA LEU A 266 -18.31 15.27 0.38
C LEU A 266 -17.87 15.56 1.81
N GLY A 267 -16.63 16.03 1.99
CA GLY A 267 -16.07 16.34 3.30
C GLY A 267 -14.54 16.28 3.27
N GLU A 268 -13.93 15.80 4.36
CA GLU A 268 -12.48 15.75 4.50
C GLU A 268 -11.99 14.44 5.14
N VAL A 269 -10.77 14.03 4.82
CA VAL A 269 -10.12 12.87 5.45
C VAL A 269 -9.83 13.14 6.92
N GLY A 270 -10.11 12.17 7.78
CA GLY A 270 -9.88 12.23 9.22
C GLY A 270 -9.13 11.03 9.76
N ASN A 271 -9.47 10.64 10.99
CA ASN A 271 -8.97 9.46 11.70
C ASN A 271 -10.03 8.86 12.64
N SER A 272 -11.31 8.90 12.23
CA SER A 272 -12.41 8.30 12.97
C SER A 272 -12.56 6.80 12.67
N GLY A 273 -13.19 6.04 13.59
CA GLY A 273 -13.44 4.62 13.39
C GLY A 273 -12.21 3.72 13.56
N ALA A 274 -12.17 2.60 12.84
CA ALA A 274 -11.09 1.61 12.91
C ALA A 274 -9.85 2.03 12.08
N SER A 275 -9.38 3.25 12.32
CA SER A 275 -8.23 3.86 11.65
C SER A 275 -7.08 4.03 12.64
N ALA A 276 -5.94 3.37 12.37
CA ALA A 276 -4.76 3.46 13.23
C ALA A 276 -3.85 4.67 12.91
N GLU A 277 -4.02 5.29 11.74
CA GLU A 277 -3.41 6.56 11.34
C GLU A 277 -4.25 7.23 10.24
N PRO A 278 -4.26 8.58 10.11
CA PRO A 278 -5.08 9.26 9.12
C PRO A 278 -4.86 8.73 7.70
N HIS A 279 -5.94 8.30 7.06
CA HIS A 279 -5.96 7.80 5.68
C HIS A 279 -7.39 7.86 5.13
N LEU A 280 -7.54 7.85 3.80
CA LEU A 280 -8.82 7.52 3.16
C LEU A 280 -8.87 6.02 2.95
N HIS A 281 -9.89 5.36 3.50
CA HIS A 281 -10.32 4.03 3.06
C HIS A 281 -11.44 4.19 2.04
N ILE A 282 -11.29 3.60 0.86
CA ILE A 282 -12.33 3.59 -0.17
C ILE A 282 -12.52 2.19 -0.77
N HIS A 283 -13.76 1.77 -0.97
CA HIS A 283 -14.07 0.52 -1.66
C HIS A 283 -15.39 0.59 -2.43
N ALA A 284 -15.60 -0.39 -3.30
CA ALA A 284 -16.84 -0.62 -4.01
C ALA A 284 -17.46 -1.95 -3.58
N GLN A 285 -18.78 -1.97 -3.47
CA GLN A 285 -19.56 -3.18 -3.22
C GLN A 285 -20.91 -3.11 -3.94
N ARG A 286 -21.61 -4.25 -4.05
CA ARG A 286 -23.03 -4.25 -4.37
C ARG A 286 -23.85 -3.67 -3.23
N PRO A 287 -25.00 -3.03 -3.54
CA PRO A 287 -25.97 -2.65 -2.52
C PRO A 287 -26.33 -3.82 -1.60
N VAL A 288 -26.46 -3.53 -0.31
CA VAL A 288 -26.88 -4.52 0.68
C VAL A 288 -28.39 -4.49 0.88
N ALA A 289 -28.95 -5.62 1.34
CA ALA A 289 -30.36 -5.66 1.74
C ALA A 289 -30.61 -4.78 2.97
N GLU A 290 -31.84 -4.28 3.11
CA GLU A 290 -32.24 -3.50 4.28
C GLU A 290 -32.02 -4.31 5.58
N GLY A 291 -31.42 -3.67 6.58
CA GLY A 291 -31.07 -4.31 7.86
C GLY A 291 -29.79 -5.16 7.86
N ALA A 292 -29.18 -5.41 6.70
CA ALA A 292 -27.86 -6.02 6.64
C ALA A 292 -26.76 -5.03 7.09
N PRO A 293 -25.60 -5.51 7.57
CA PRO A 293 -24.47 -4.63 7.87
C PRO A 293 -24.08 -3.81 6.62
N PRO A 294 -23.83 -2.49 6.77
CA PRO A 294 -23.73 -1.57 5.64
C PRO A 294 -22.56 -1.84 4.69
N ILE A 295 -21.58 -2.64 5.11
CA ILE A 295 -20.40 -3.00 4.31
C ILE A 295 -20.26 -4.51 4.10
N SER A 296 -21.38 -5.23 4.15
CA SER A 296 -21.45 -6.67 3.92
C SER A 296 -21.69 -7.06 2.46
N GLY A 297 -21.75 -6.08 1.54
CA GLY A 297 -22.09 -6.29 0.15
C GLY A 297 -21.10 -7.19 -0.59
N GLU A 298 -21.52 -7.70 -1.74
CA GLU A 298 -20.60 -8.41 -2.63
C GLU A 298 -19.49 -7.44 -3.08
N PRO A 299 -18.20 -7.74 -2.81
CA PRO A 299 -17.13 -6.79 -3.06
C PRO A 299 -16.83 -6.67 -4.54
N LEU A 300 -16.61 -5.42 -4.97
CA LEU A 300 -16.24 -5.05 -6.33
C LEU A 300 -14.81 -4.47 -6.33
N ALA A 301 -14.11 -4.56 -7.46
CA ALA A 301 -12.83 -3.89 -7.60
C ALA A 301 -13.00 -2.45 -8.10
N LEU A 302 -12.01 -1.59 -7.79
CA LEU A 302 -12.00 -0.20 -8.23
C LEU A 302 -10.91 0.06 -9.28
N ARG A 303 -11.24 0.91 -10.25
CA ARG A 303 -10.28 1.74 -10.98
C ARG A 303 -10.56 3.20 -10.64
N ILE A 304 -9.49 4.00 -10.60
CA ILE A 304 -9.58 5.45 -10.44
C ILE A 304 -9.00 6.09 -11.68
N ASP A 305 -9.81 6.84 -12.41
CA ASP A 305 -9.46 7.43 -13.71
C ASP A 305 -8.85 6.39 -14.66
N GLY A 306 -9.47 5.21 -14.77
CA GLY A 306 -9.03 4.10 -15.61
C GLY A 306 -7.85 3.29 -15.06
N ARG A 307 -7.26 3.67 -13.91
CA ARG A 307 -6.09 3.01 -13.33
C ARG A 307 -6.48 2.05 -12.22
N PHE A 308 -6.05 0.79 -12.33
CA PHE A 308 -6.08 -0.14 -11.21
C PHE A 308 -4.88 0.12 -10.30
N LEU A 309 -5.13 0.63 -9.10
CA LEU A 309 -4.11 1.12 -8.20
C LEU A 309 -3.67 0.03 -7.22
N VAL A 310 -2.35 -0.07 -7.02
CA VAL A 310 -1.77 -0.98 -6.03
C VAL A 310 -0.88 -0.27 -5.04
N ARG A 311 -0.54 -0.94 -3.93
CA ARG A 311 0.43 -0.43 -2.95
C ARG A 311 1.66 0.18 -3.64
N GLY A 312 2.00 1.40 -3.23
CA GLY A 312 3.13 2.16 -3.75
C GLY A 312 2.83 3.00 -4.99
N ASP A 313 1.68 2.82 -5.64
CA ASP A 313 1.24 3.74 -6.69
C ASP A 313 0.88 5.10 -6.09
N ARG A 314 1.02 6.14 -6.92
CA ARG A 314 0.77 7.54 -6.54
C ARG A 314 -0.33 8.15 -7.42
N LEU A 315 -1.04 9.10 -6.81
CA LEU A 315 -1.97 10.05 -7.44
C LEU A 315 -1.47 11.47 -7.19
#